data_AF-A0A4Q7N4S2-F1
#
_entry.id   AF-A0A4Q7N4S2-F1
#
_cell.length_a   1.000
_cell.length_b   1.000
_cell.length_c   1.000
_cell.angle_alpha   90.00
_cell.angle_beta   90.00
_cell.angle_gamma   90.00
#
_symmetry.space_group_name_H-M   'P 1'
#
loop_
_entity.id
_entity.type
_entity.pdbx_description
1 polymer ?
#
loop_
_entity_poly.entity_id
_entity_poly.type
_entity_poly.pdbx_seq_one_letter_code
_entity_poly.pdbx_strand_id
1 'polypeptide(L)'
;MKKQIKSIYLLMAPVLLLLAVSCKKSKSVDALPPKITGVTNLTDRNNQLPATDYGTWIMIKGQHLSGTQSVVFNTVAAADSLIWSDDTSVTVKIPAILPHPSENPITVTTPFGSDTYQYTILQPAPVIYSFDPVGGVADDEVTIKGDYFGGVSEVRFDNTPAQILSSTKSEIKVKVPAGVQLGYIYVTTASGTVKSGLIFGYAYMVFDEAAAATWYNSSFGGTFVLNNATPVRSGSNSVKCTWNAWGAFRISKNAPTLSTAGYTGIKFSIYVGQNSIGKKVKVSASGNETAGYTLTINEADKWLDFQIPFTNLGNPATLTNIIIKEFSGAAREVYLDDIGLY
;
A
#
# COMPACT_ATOMS: atom_id res chain seq x y z
N MET A 1 -11.61 -77.48 80.19
CA MET A 1 -11.39 -77.86 81.60
C MET A 1 -10.40 -76.86 82.19
N LYS A 2 -10.81 -76.11 83.23
CA LYS A 2 -9.99 -75.36 84.21
C LYS A 2 -8.93 -74.36 83.69
N LYS A 3 -9.18 -73.06 83.91
CA LYS A 3 -8.56 -72.20 84.95
C LYS A 3 -7.34 -71.44 84.40
N GLN A 4 -7.40 -70.11 84.25
CA GLN A 4 -7.33 -69.03 85.26
C GLN A 4 -5.88 -68.56 85.53
N ILE A 5 -5.68 -67.23 85.48
CA ILE A 5 -4.96 -66.35 86.45
C ILE A 5 -3.92 -65.36 85.88
N LYS A 6 -4.30 -64.07 86.00
CA LYS A 6 -3.60 -62.83 86.46
C LYS A 6 -2.31 -62.39 85.73
N SER A 7 -2.34 -61.23 85.03
CA SER A 7 -2.18 -59.83 85.51
C SER A 7 -0.77 -59.48 86.01
N ILE A 8 -0.05 -58.61 85.28
CA ILE A 8 0.46 -57.31 85.80
C ILE A 8 1.14 -56.49 84.67
N TYR A 9 0.98 -55.17 84.80
CA TYR A 9 1.16 -54.09 83.83
C TYR A 9 2.61 -53.60 83.67
N LEU A 10 2.94 -53.03 82.51
CA LEU A 10 3.85 -51.88 82.42
C LEU A 10 3.37 -50.90 81.32
N LEU A 11 3.11 -49.66 81.73
CA LEU A 11 2.62 -48.53 80.92
C LEU A 11 3.71 -47.98 79.98
N MET A 12 3.32 -47.66 78.74
CA MET A 12 3.92 -46.58 77.94
C MET A 12 2.83 -45.99 77.03
N ALA A 13 2.60 -44.68 77.17
CA ALA A 13 1.58 -43.92 76.43
C ALA A 13 2.03 -43.62 74.99
N PRO A 14 1.14 -43.67 73.97
CA PRO A 14 1.42 -43.14 72.66
C PRO A 14 0.89 -41.71 72.48
N VAL A 15 1.77 -40.86 71.93
CA VAL A 15 1.50 -39.50 71.44
C VAL A 15 0.59 -39.58 70.21
N LEU A 16 -0.55 -38.88 70.25
CA LEU A 16 -1.53 -38.80 69.17
C LEU A 16 -1.14 -37.67 68.20
N LEU A 17 -0.58 -38.02 67.04
CA LEU A 17 -0.23 -37.08 65.97
C LEU A 17 -1.42 -36.88 65.03
N LEU A 18 -2.10 -35.73 65.13
CA LEU A 18 -3.16 -35.32 64.20
C LEU A 18 -2.56 -34.95 62.84
N LEU A 19 -2.82 -35.74 61.81
CA LEU A 19 -2.58 -35.38 60.41
C LEU A 19 -3.78 -34.58 59.88
N ALA A 20 -3.59 -33.27 59.71
CA ALA A 20 -4.52 -32.44 58.96
C ALA A 20 -4.38 -32.73 57.46
N VAL A 21 -5.37 -33.42 56.89
CA VAL A 21 -5.48 -33.60 55.44
C VAL A 21 -5.94 -32.28 54.83
N SER A 22 -4.99 -31.49 54.31
CA SER A 22 -5.29 -30.32 53.48
C SER A 22 -5.76 -30.80 52.11
N CYS A 23 -7.08 -30.91 51.91
CA CYS A 23 -7.66 -31.00 50.58
C CYS A 23 -7.28 -29.74 49.78
N LYS A 24 -6.31 -29.86 48.85
CA LYS A 24 -6.19 -28.90 47.77
C LYS A 24 -7.49 -29.00 46.98
N LYS A 25 -8.36 -27.99 47.11
CA LYS A 25 -9.48 -27.78 46.20
C LYS A 25 -8.87 -27.62 44.81
N SER A 26 -8.81 -28.70 44.03
CA SER A 26 -8.48 -28.60 42.62
C SER A 26 -9.52 -27.64 42.03
N LYS A 27 -9.05 -26.54 41.41
CA LYS A 27 -9.96 -25.72 40.61
C LYS A 27 -10.57 -26.69 39.60
N SER A 28 -11.87 -26.92 39.69
CA SER A 28 -12.59 -27.65 38.64
C SER A 28 -12.34 -26.88 37.37
N VAL A 29 -11.61 -27.48 36.43
CA VAL A 29 -11.50 -26.91 35.09
C VAL A 29 -12.91 -27.00 34.53
N ASP A 30 -13.51 -25.86 34.29
CA ASP A 30 -14.85 -25.77 33.72
C ASP A 30 -14.77 -26.33 32.30
N ALA A 31 -15.23 -27.57 32.11
CA ALA A 31 -15.04 -28.35 30.90
C ALA A 31 -16.12 -28.08 29.83
N LEU A 32 -16.75 -26.91 29.93
CA LEU A 32 -17.77 -26.48 28.99
C LEU A 32 -17.12 -25.89 27.72
N PRO A 33 -17.78 -25.99 26.56
CA PRO A 33 -17.30 -25.34 25.35
C PRO A 33 -17.25 -23.81 25.56
N PRO A 34 -16.33 -23.11 24.87
CA PRO A 34 -16.24 -21.66 24.97
C PRO A 34 -17.55 -21.01 24.52
N LYS A 35 -17.86 -19.84 25.06
CA LYS A 35 -19.00 -19.04 24.60
C LYS A 35 -18.60 -17.58 24.48
N ILE A 36 -18.60 -17.04 23.27
CA ILE A 36 -18.30 -15.65 22.97
C ILE A 36 -19.59 -14.84 23.08
N THR A 37 -19.49 -13.68 23.72
CA THR A 37 -20.63 -12.77 23.97
C THR A 37 -20.42 -11.38 23.39
N GLY A 38 -19.19 -11.04 23.00
CA GLY A 38 -18.87 -9.76 22.37
C GLY A 38 -17.38 -9.52 22.22
N VAL A 39 -17.07 -8.39 21.61
CA VAL A 39 -15.72 -7.84 21.50
C VAL A 39 -15.70 -6.46 22.14
N THR A 40 -14.58 -6.11 22.78
CA THR A 40 -14.33 -4.80 23.39
C THR A 40 -12.91 -4.34 23.03
N ASN A 41 -12.60 -3.06 23.22
CA ASN A 41 -11.22 -2.59 23.11
C ASN A 41 -10.50 -2.66 24.47
N LEU A 42 -9.18 -2.47 24.49
CA LEU A 42 -8.39 -2.64 25.72
C LEU A 42 -8.59 -1.51 26.75
N THR A 43 -9.05 -0.34 26.29
CA THR A 43 -9.25 0.88 27.09
C THR A 43 -10.67 1.02 27.66
N ASP A 44 -11.67 0.53 26.94
CA ASP A 44 -13.08 0.47 27.31
C ASP A 44 -13.56 -0.98 27.14
N ARG A 45 -13.52 -1.70 28.26
CA ARG A 45 -13.81 -3.14 28.34
C ARG A 45 -15.26 -3.45 28.68
N ASN A 46 -16.07 -2.41 28.86
CA ASN A 46 -17.45 -2.52 29.31
C ASN A 46 -18.43 -2.35 28.15
N ASN A 47 -18.05 -1.56 27.14
CA ASN A 47 -18.88 -1.32 25.97
C ASN A 47 -18.45 -2.21 24.80
N GLN A 48 -19.43 -2.77 24.09
CA GLN A 48 -19.15 -3.53 22.88
C GLN A 48 -18.49 -2.64 21.83
N LEU A 49 -17.41 -3.15 21.25
CA LEU A 49 -16.78 -2.64 20.06
C LEU A 49 -17.40 -3.42 18.89
N PRO A 50 -18.18 -2.80 17.99
CA PRO A 50 -18.84 -3.51 16.89
C PRO A 50 -17.91 -3.76 15.70
N ALA A 51 -16.87 -2.94 15.52
CA ALA A 51 -15.87 -3.08 14.47
C ALA A 51 -14.55 -2.40 14.86
N THR A 52 -13.44 -2.81 14.25
CA THR A 52 -12.11 -2.17 14.41
C THR A 52 -11.19 -2.49 13.25
N ASP A 53 -10.11 -1.74 13.09
CA ASP A 53 -9.10 -1.96 12.04
C ASP A 53 -8.24 -3.20 12.30
N TYR A 54 -7.66 -3.79 11.25
CA TYR A 54 -6.66 -4.85 11.44
C TYR A 54 -5.38 -4.37 12.13
N GLY A 55 -4.65 -5.32 12.71
CA GLY A 55 -3.46 -5.03 13.51
C GLY A 55 -3.77 -4.47 14.89
N THR A 56 -5.03 -4.15 15.20
CA THR A 56 -5.44 -3.66 16.51
C THR A 56 -5.54 -4.78 17.54
N TRP A 57 -5.30 -4.43 18.80
CA TRP A 57 -5.58 -5.32 19.92
C TRP A 57 -7.07 -5.24 20.27
N ILE A 58 -7.68 -6.40 20.46
CA ILE A 58 -9.05 -6.51 20.96
C ILE A 58 -9.12 -7.42 22.17
N MET A 59 -10.24 -7.35 22.88
CA MET A 59 -10.59 -8.27 23.93
C MET A 59 -11.92 -8.94 23.60
N ILE A 60 -11.84 -10.24 23.30
CA ILE A 60 -13.00 -11.11 23.12
C ILE A 60 -13.56 -11.41 24.51
N LYS A 61 -14.86 -11.22 24.72
CA LYS A 61 -15.56 -11.41 26.01
C LYS A 61 -16.45 -12.63 25.95
N GLY A 62 -16.52 -13.41 27.03
CA GLY A 62 -17.30 -14.63 27.04
C GLY A 62 -17.23 -15.42 28.33
N GLN A 63 -17.44 -16.73 28.19
CA GLN A 63 -17.38 -17.73 29.26
C GLN A 63 -16.54 -18.92 28.77
N HIS A 64 -15.88 -19.62 29.70
CA HIS A 64 -15.10 -20.84 29.42
C HIS A 64 -13.99 -20.62 28.38
N LEU A 65 -13.37 -19.44 28.40
CA LEU A 65 -12.33 -19.04 27.44
C LEU A 65 -10.91 -19.40 27.91
N SER A 66 -10.78 -19.89 29.16
CA SER A 66 -9.49 -20.25 29.72
C SER A 66 -8.87 -21.43 28.96
N GLY A 67 -7.55 -21.39 28.76
CA GLY A 67 -6.87 -22.42 27.97
C GLY A 67 -7.16 -22.34 26.47
N THR A 68 -7.53 -21.16 25.96
CA THR A 68 -7.62 -20.90 24.51
C THR A 68 -6.35 -21.39 23.80
N GLN A 69 -6.53 -22.32 22.85
CA GLN A 69 -5.47 -22.90 22.03
C GLN A 69 -5.25 -22.10 20.76
N SER A 70 -6.30 -21.52 20.18
CA SER A 70 -6.20 -20.68 19.00
C SER A 70 -7.33 -19.67 18.90
N VAL A 71 -7.03 -18.55 18.24
CA VAL A 71 -8.01 -17.59 17.77
C VAL A 71 -7.83 -17.41 16.27
N VAL A 72 -8.88 -17.64 15.51
CA VAL A 72 -8.87 -17.53 14.04
C VAL A 72 -9.83 -16.43 13.63
N PHE A 73 -9.31 -15.49 12.83
CA PHE A 73 -10.08 -14.43 12.19
C PHE A 73 -10.37 -14.85 10.75
N ASN A 74 -11.60 -15.26 10.48
CA ASN A 74 -12.01 -15.91 9.25
C ASN A 74 -11.16 -17.17 8.95
N THR A 75 -10.19 -17.08 8.04
CA THR A 75 -9.25 -18.18 7.72
C THR A 75 -7.82 -17.95 8.25
N VAL A 76 -7.58 -16.83 8.93
CA VAL A 76 -6.24 -16.41 9.37
C VAL A 76 -6.12 -16.57 10.89
N ALA A 77 -5.23 -17.46 11.33
CA ALA A 77 -4.92 -17.62 12.75
C ALA A 77 -4.12 -16.41 13.28
N ALA A 78 -4.47 -15.94 14.47
CA ALA A 78 -3.59 -15.06 15.24
C ALA A 78 -2.36 -15.83 15.70
N ALA A 79 -1.21 -15.15 15.82
CA ALA A 79 -0.01 -15.77 16.36
C ALA A 79 -0.19 -16.10 17.85
N ASP A 80 0.17 -17.31 18.27
CA ASP A 80 0.01 -17.78 19.65
C ASP A 80 0.66 -16.86 20.69
N SER A 81 1.80 -16.24 20.34
CA SER A 81 2.50 -15.27 21.20
C SER A 81 1.74 -13.96 21.44
N LEU A 82 0.64 -13.75 20.72
CA LEU A 82 -0.23 -12.58 20.79
C LEU A 82 -1.62 -12.92 21.36
N ILE A 83 -1.76 -14.05 22.05
CA ILE A 83 -3.01 -14.51 22.66
C ILE A 83 -2.80 -14.65 24.17
N TRP A 84 -3.62 -13.97 24.96
CA TRP A 84 -3.70 -14.17 26.41
C TRP A 84 -5.14 -14.38 26.83
N SER A 85 -5.42 -15.48 27.52
CA SER A 85 -6.77 -15.85 27.94
C SER A 85 -6.89 -16.01 29.45
N ASP A 86 -8.05 -15.58 29.95
CA ASP A 86 -8.63 -16.06 31.21
C ASP A 86 -9.99 -16.67 30.91
N ASP A 87 -10.76 -17.02 31.93
CA ASP A 87 -12.03 -17.72 31.74
C ASP A 87 -13.12 -16.85 31.08
N THR A 88 -13.00 -15.54 31.18
CA THR A 88 -14.02 -14.57 30.73
C THR A 88 -13.56 -13.72 29.55
N SER A 89 -12.29 -13.80 29.18
CA SER A 89 -11.74 -12.99 28.09
C SER A 89 -10.55 -13.61 27.38
N VAL A 90 -10.40 -13.26 26.11
CA VAL A 90 -9.19 -13.46 25.32
C VAL A 90 -8.72 -12.12 24.77
N THR A 91 -7.55 -11.66 25.22
CA THR A 91 -6.85 -10.53 24.60
C THR A 91 -6.05 -11.06 23.43
N VAL A 92 -6.29 -10.52 22.24
CA VAL A 92 -5.67 -11.00 21.01
C VAL A 92 -5.38 -9.84 20.06
N LYS A 93 -4.27 -9.92 19.32
CA LYS A 93 -3.97 -8.99 18.23
C LYS A 93 -4.57 -9.50 16.93
N ILE A 94 -5.37 -8.68 16.27
CA ILE A 94 -5.91 -8.99 14.95
C ILE A 94 -4.72 -9.07 13.96
N PRO A 95 -4.64 -10.11 13.11
CA PRO A 95 -3.66 -10.16 12.03
C PRO A 95 -3.67 -8.88 11.19
N ALA A 96 -2.48 -8.39 10.80
CA ALA A 96 -2.38 -7.18 9.98
C ALA A 96 -2.91 -7.35 8.55
N ILE A 97 -3.21 -8.60 8.16
CA ILE A 97 -3.62 -8.99 6.81
C ILE A 97 -4.76 -10.01 6.93
N LEU A 98 -5.97 -9.63 6.50
CA LEU A 98 -7.13 -10.52 6.38
C LEU A 98 -7.57 -10.63 4.92
N PRO A 99 -8.17 -11.77 4.50
CA PRO A 99 -8.54 -11.99 3.10
C PRO A 99 -9.69 -11.09 2.63
N HIS A 100 -10.65 -10.75 3.51
CA HIS A 100 -11.80 -9.90 3.18
C HIS A 100 -12.21 -9.03 4.38
N PRO A 101 -12.56 -7.75 4.19
CA PRO A 101 -12.97 -6.86 5.28
C PRO A 101 -14.45 -6.99 5.71
N SER A 102 -15.31 -7.56 4.86
CA SER A 102 -16.76 -7.47 5.09
C SER A 102 -17.33 -8.54 6.03
N GLU A 103 -16.66 -9.67 6.24
CA GLU A 103 -17.12 -10.75 7.14
C GLU A 103 -15.92 -11.45 7.77
N ASN A 104 -15.66 -11.17 9.04
CA ASN A 104 -14.50 -11.70 9.75
C ASN A 104 -14.93 -12.41 11.03
N PRO A 105 -15.57 -13.59 10.92
CA PRO A 105 -15.94 -14.36 12.10
C PRO A 105 -14.70 -14.66 12.93
N ILE A 106 -14.81 -14.50 14.24
CA ILE A 106 -13.77 -14.83 15.20
C ILE A 106 -14.10 -16.20 15.77
N THR A 107 -13.26 -17.19 15.51
CA THR A 107 -13.38 -18.52 16.11
C THR A 107 -12.36 -18.67 17.22
N VAL A 108 -12.83 -18.95 18.44
CA VAL A 108 -11.97 -19.28 19.59
C VAL A 108 -12.05 -20.78 19.84
N THR A 109 -10.90 -21.45 19.93
CA THR A 109 -10.83 -22.89 20.22
C THR A 109 -10.15 -23.14 21.56
N THR A 110 -10.77 -23.97 22.39
CA THR A 110 -10.22 -24.48 23.66
C THR A 110 -10.13 -26.01 23.60
N PRO A 111 -9.59 -26.71 24.61
CA PRO A 111 -9.62 -28.18 24.66
C PRO A 111 -11.04 -28.77 24.71
N PHE A 112 -12.04 -27.97 25.04
CA PHE A 112 -13.42 -28.41 25.27
C PHE A 112 -14.38 -28.04 24.13
N GLY A 113 -13.87 -27.43 23.06
CA GLY A 113 -14.65 -27.10 21.86
C GLY A 113 -14.26 -25.75 21.26
N SER A 114 -15.06 -25.29 20.31
CA SER A 114 -14.90 -24.00 19.66
C SER A 114 -16.21 -23.23 19.63
N ASP A 115 -16.13 -21.92 19.61
CA ASP A 115 -17.26 -21.03 19.37
C ASP A 115 -16.87 -19.92 18.39
N THR A 116 -17.85 -19.46 17.61
CA THR A 116 -17.66 -18.50 16.52
C THR A 116 -18.55 -17.28 16.72
N TYR A 117 -17.95 -16.10 16.71
CA TYR A 117 -18.64 -14.83 16.85
C TYR A 117 -18.51 -14.01 15.56
N GLN A 118 -19.64 -13.52 15.04
CA GLN A 118 -19.63 -12.65 13.87
C GLN A 118 -19.09 -11.27 14.25
N TYR A 119 -18.06 -10.83 13.52
CA TYR A 119 -17.39 -9.57 13.79
C TYR A 119 -16.95 -8.88 12.51
N THR A 120 -16.94 -7.55 12.53
CA THR A 120 -16.49 -6.74 11.41
C THR A 120 -15.08 -6.23 11.69
N ILE A 121 -14.16 -6.48 10.75
CA ILE A 121 -12.80 -5.97 10.84
C ILE A 121 -12.57 -5.07 9.63
N LEU A 122 -12.34 -3.80 9.93
CA LEU A 122 -12.20 -2.75 8.95
C LEU A 122 -10.80 -2.77 8.34
N GLN A 123 -10.82 -2.40 7.08
CA GLN A 123 -9.68 -2.18 6.23
C GLN A 123 -9.39 -0.68 6.14
N PRO A 124 -8.14 -0.20 6.23
CA PRO A 124 -7.81 1.17 5.88
C PRO A 124 -8.30 1.50 4.47
N ALA A 125 -8.50 2.78 4.21
CA ALA A 125 -8.81 3.23 2.86
C ALA A 125 -7.72 2.76 1.88
N PRO A 126 -8.09 2.36 0.66
CA PRO A 126 -7.10 1.96 -0.35
C PRO A 126 -6.12 3.09 -0.61
N VAL A 127 -4.88 2.75 -0.97
CA VAL A 127 -3.83 3.72 -1.32
C VAL A 127 -3.26 3.36 -2.68
N ILE A 128 -3.08 4.35 -3.56
CA ILE A 128 -2.39 4.18 -4.83
C ILE A 128 -1.03 4.86 -4.72
N TYR A 129 0.05 4.10 -4.91
CA TYR A 129 1.41 4.62 -4.96
C TYR A 129 1.81 5.02 -6.37
N SER A 130 1.52 4.15 -7.34
CA SER A 130 1.89 4.34 -8.74
C SER A 130 1.02 3.50 -9.66
N PHE A 131 1.10 3.76 -10.95
CA PHE A 131 0.56 2.89 -11.98
C PHE A 131 1.48 2.92 -13.22
N ASP A 132 1.48 1.83 -13.96
CA ASP A 132 2.36 1.62 -15.10
C ASP A 132 1.62 0.82 -16.20
N PRO A 133 1.63 1.26 -17.47
CA PRO A 133 2.21 2.50 -17.97
C PRO A 133 1.45 3.75 -17.49
N VAL A 134 2.11 4.92 -17.55
CA VAL A 134 1.49 6.19 -17.14
C VAL A 134 0.56 6.78 -18.21
N GLY A 135 0.57 6.23 -19.41
CA GLY A 135 -0.34 6.54 -20.50
C GLY A 135 -0.45 5.34 -21.44
N GLY A 136 -1.47 5.33 -22.28
CA GLY A 136 -1.77 4.21 -23.16
C GLY A 136 -3.09 4.44 -23.86
N VAL A 137 -3.43 3.52 -24.75
CA VAL A 137 -4.68 3.51 -25.50
C VAL A 137 -5.64 2.47 -24.95
N ALA A 138 -6.87 2.43 -25.47
CA ALA A 138 -7.86 1.43 -25.07
C ALA A 138 -7.30 0.00 -25.21
N ASP A 139 -7.70 -0.88 -24.29
CA ASP A 139 -7.25 -2.27 -24.14
C ASP A 139 -5.82 -2.51 -23.63
N ASP A 140 -4.98 -1.47 -23.52
CA ASP A 140 -3.67 -1.62 -22.84
C ASP A 140 -3.86 -2.06 -21.39
N GLU A 141 -2.96 -2.91 -20.89
CA GLU A 141 -2.94 -3.32 -19.49
C GLU A 141 -2.21 -2.29 -18.63
N VAL A 142 -2.87 -1.79 -17.59
CA VAL A 142 -2.29 -0.92 -16.57
C VAL A 142 -2.18 -1.68 -15.24
N THR A 143 -0.98 -1.74 -14.70
CA THR A 143 -0.69 -2.25 -13.36
C THR A 143 -0.69 -1.10 -12.35
N ILE A 144 -1.63 -1.13 -11.42
CA ILE A 144 -1.77 -0.16 -10.32
C ILE A 144 -1.16 -0.77 -9.06
N LYS A 145 -0.17 -0.10 -8.47
CA LYS A 145 0.50 -0.51 -7.23
C LYS A 145 0.06 0.35 -6.06
N GLY A 146 -0.14 -0.29 -4.91
CA GLY A 146 -0.74 0.35 -3.76
C GLY A 146 -0.81 -0.56 -2.55
N ASP A 147 -1.71 -0.24 -1.63
CA ASP A 147 -2.04 -1.05 -0.47
C ASP A 147 -3.55 -1.07 -0.24
N TYR A 148 -4.00 -2.08 0.52
CA TYR A 148 -5.38 -2.28 0.95
C TYR A 148 -6.37 -2.49 -0.21
N PHE A 149 -5.94 -3.14 -1.30
CA PHE A 149 -6.76 -3.53 -2.44
C PHE A 149 -7.55 -4.85 -2.23
N GLY A 150 -7.71 -5.29 -0.97
CA GLY A 150 -8.56 -6.43 -0.65
C GLY A 150 -10.02 -6.16 -0.99
N GLY A 151 -10.64 -6.98 -1.82
CA GLY A 151 -12.06 -6.84 -2.18
C GLY A 151 -12.37 -5.58 -2.99
N VAL A 152 -11.47 -5.19 -3.91
CA VAL A 152 -11.76 -4.14 -4.90
C VAL A 152 -13.04 -4.49 -5.67
N SER A 153 -13.97 -3.55 -5.71
CA SER A 153 -15.25 -3.68 -6.40
C SER A 153 -15.29 -2.91 -7.72
N GLU A 154 -14.48 -1.86 -7.86
CA GLU A 154 -14.44 -1.02 -9.05
C GLU A 154 -13.07 -0.36 -9.23
N VAL A 155 -12.63 -0.27 -10.47
CA VAL A 155 -11.60 0.67 -10.92
C VAL A 155 -12.17 1.51 -12.04
N ARG A 156 -11.92 2.82 -12.04
CA ARG A 156 -12.36 3.74 -13.10
C ARG A 156 -11.27 4.74 -13.47
N PHE A 157 -11.28 5.17 -14.73
CA PHE A 157 -10.50 6.30 -15.23
C PHE A 157 -11.45 7.48 -15.35
N ASP A 158 -11.29 8.46 -14.46
CA ASP A 158 -12.33 9.43 -14.11
C ASP A 158 -13.68 8.75 -13.97
N ASN A 159 -14.64 9.04 -14.85
CA ASN A 159 -16.00 8.50 -14.73
C ASN A 159 -16.21 7.21 -15.54
N THR A 160 -15.18 6.66 -16.18
CA THR A 160 -15.28 5.49 -17.07
C THR A 160 -14.80 4.22 -16.37
N PRO A 161 -15.66 3.23 -16.12
CA PRO A 161 -15.27 1.96 -15.49
C PRO A 161 -14.25 1.19 -16.33
N ALA A 162 -13.29 0.56 -15.66
CA ALA A 162 -12.27 -0.31 -16.23
C ALA A 162 -12.53 -1.77 -15.91
N GLN A 163 -12.15 -2.65 -16.84
CA GLN A 163 -12.18 -4.09 -16.60
C GLN A 163 -11.01 -4.46 -15.68
N ILE A 164 -11.33 -5.01 -14.51
CA ILE A 164 -10.33 -5.60 -13.62
C ILE A 164 -9.95 -6.99 -14.15
N LEU A 165 -8.66 -7.19 -14.43
CA LEU A 165 -8.09 -8.46 -14.88
C LEU A 165 -7.68 -9.32 -13.68
N SER A 166 -7.04 -8.70 -12.70
CA SER A 166 -6.69 -9.34 -11.43
C SER A 166 -6.46 -8.29 -10.34
N SER A 167 -6.56 -8.72 -9.09
CA SER A 167 -6.24 -7.90 -7.93
C SER A 167 -5.64 -8.75 -6.81
N THR A 168 -4.57 -8.25 -6.21
CA THR A 168 -4.03 -8.70 -4.94
C THR A 168 -4.23 -7.60 -3.90
N LYS A 169 -3.63 -7.70 -2.71
CA LYS A 169 -3.74 -6.66 -1.69
C LYS A 169 -2.91 -5.40 -1.99
N SER A 170 -1.96 -5.49 -2.91
CA SER A 170 -1.01 -4.41 -3.23
C SER A 170 -0.84 -4.14 -4.73
N GLU A 171 -1.54 -4.89 -5.58
CA GLU A 171 -1.49 -4.71 -7.03
C GLU A 171 -2.87 -4.97 -7.66
N ILE A 172 -3.28 -4.15 -8.61
CA ILE A 172 -4.45 -4.37 -9.47
C ILE A 172 -4.00 -4.26 -10.93
N LYS A 173 -4.43 -5.18 -11.77
CA LYS A 173 -4.27 -5.10 -13.23
C LYS A 173 -5.61 -4.80 -13.85
N VAL A 174 -5.67 -3.77 -14.69
CA VAL A 174 -6.90 -3.37 -15.40
C VAL A 174 -6.61 -3.12 -16.87
N LYS A 175 -7.66 -3.14 -17.69
CA LYS A 175 -7.59 -2.59 -19.06
C LYS A 175 -7.99 -1.13 -19.10
N VAL A 176 -7.30 -0.34 -19.91
CA VAL A 176 -7.70 1.02 -20.24
C VAL A 176 -9.07 0.97 -20.96
N PRO A 177 -10.10 1.66 -20.46
CA PRO A 177 -11.41 1.69 -21.10
C PRO A 177 -11.39 2.41 -22.44
N ALA A 178 -12.31 2.03 -23.33
CA ALA A 178 -12.52 2.75 -24.59
C ALA A 178 -12.89 4.23 -24.34
N GLY A 179 -12.31 5.14 -25.12
CA GLY A 179 -12.57 6.57 -25.05
C GLY A 179 -11.82 7.32 -23.93
N VAL A 180 -11.01 6.64 -23.14
CA VAL A 180 -10.12 7.28 -22.15
C VAL A 180 -8.83 7.72 -22.82
N GLN A 181 -8.63 9.03 -22.91
CA GLN A 181 -7.35 9.63 -23.33
C GLN A 181 -6.57 10.20 -22.14
N LEU A 182 -7.31 10.70 -21.15
CA LEU A 182 -6.77 11.33 -19.95
C LEU A 182 -7.74 11.09 -18.80
N GLY A 183 -7.23 10.78 -17.61
CA GLY A 183 -8.05 10.79 -16.40
C GLY A 183 -7.36 10.27 -15.15
N TYR A 184 -7.87 10.65 -13.97
CA TYR A 184 -7.37 10.08 -12.73
C TYR A 184 -7.89 8.66 -12.55
N ILE A 185 -7.06 7.78 -11.99
CA ILE A 185 -7.50 6.43 -11.66
C ILE A 185 -8.14 6.46 -10.27
N TYR A 186 -9.32 5.89 -10.15
CA TYR A 186 -9.98 5.69 -8.87
C TYR A 186 -10.15 4.19 -8.61
N VAL A 187 -9.86 3.78 -7.38
CA VAL A 187 -10.04 2.40 -6.91
C VAL A 187 -11.02 2.42 -5.75
N THR A 188 -12.07 1.62 -5.84
CA THR A 188 -13.09 1.48 -4.81
C THR A 188 -12.98 0.10 -4.15
N THR A 189 -12.98 0.11 -2.81
CA THR A 189 -13.13 -1.08 -1.97
C THR A 189 -14.28 -0.87 -0.99
N ALA A 190 -14.61 -1.90 -0.19
CA ALA A 190 -15.56 -1.75 0.91
C ALA A 190 -15.18 -0.65 1.93
N SER A 191 -13.90 -0.29 2.02
CA SER A 191 -13.39 0.75 2.91
C SER A 191 -13.32 2.15 2.30
N GLY A 192 -13.85 2.31 1.08
CA GLY A 192 -13.93 3.60 0.40
C GLY A 192 -13.17 3.64 -0.92
N THR A 193 -13.08 4.85 -1.47
CA THR A 193 -12.49 5.12 -2.79
C THR A 193 -11.27 6.02 -2.67
N VAL A 194 -10.19 5.66 -3.37
CA VAL A 194 -8.99 6.49 -3.49
C VAL A 194 -8.81 6.99 -4.91
N LYS A 195 -8.25 8.19 -5.05
CA LYS A 195 -7.84 8.79 -6.33
C LYS A 195 -6.32 8.70 -6.47
N SER A 196 -5.82 8.39 -7.66
CA SER A 196 -4.39 8.40 -7.96
C SER A 196 -3.77 9.80 -7.81
N GLY A 197 -2.49 9.86 -7.42
CA GLY A 197 -1.75 11.13 -7.34
C GLY A 197 -1.37 11.70 -8.71
N LEU A 198 -1.19 10.84 -9.70
CA LEU A 198 -0.87 11.18 -11.09
C LEU A 198 -2.08 10.96 -11.99
N ILE A 199 -2.19 11.75 -13.06
CA ILE A 199 -3.17 11.53 -14.12
C ILE A 199 -2.66 10.50 -15.14
N PHE A 200 -3.51 9.57 -15.56
CA PHE A 200 -3.21 8.64 -16.65
C PHE A 200 -3.37 9.35 -18.00
N GLY A 201 -2.52 8.99 -18.97
CA GLY A 201 -2.63 9.44 -20.36
C GLY A 201 -1.88 10.75 -20.67
N TYR A 202 -2.07 11.21 -21.90
CA TYR A 202 -1.50 12.43 -22.47
C TYR A 202 -2.56 13.15 -23.33
N ALA A 203 -2.83 14.41 -22.99
CA ALA A 203 -3.75 15.25 -23.76
C ALA A 203 -3.08 15.81 -25.04
N TYR A 204 -1.76 15.98 -25.00
CA TYR A 204 -0.95 16.38 -26.15
C TYR A 204 0.43 15.75 -26.06
N MET A 205 0.82 14.96 -27.05
CA MET A 205 2.14 14.36 -27.10
C MET A 205 3.14 15.31 -27.78
N VAL A 206 4.29 15.52 -27.15
CA VAL A 206 5.40 16.34 -27.68
C VAL A 206 6.52 15.46 -28.20
N PHE A 207 6.81 14.36 -27.51
CA PHE A 207 7.77 13.34 -27.94
C PHE A 207 7.31 11.97 -27.45
N ASP A 208 7.12 11.07 -28.40
CA ASP A 208 6.93 9.61 -28.22
C ASP A 208 7.42 8.97 -29.53
N GLU A 209 8.43 8.11 -29.44
CA GLU A 209 9.26 7.60 -30.54
C GLU A 209 10.05 8.65 -31.35
N ALA A 210 9.44 9.80 -31.60
CA ALA A 210 9.96 10.94 -32.32
C ALA A 210 9.29 12.23 -31.81
N ALA A 211 9.88 13.38 -32.16
CA ALA A 211 9.24 14.66 -31.90
C ALA A 211 7.93 14.77 -32.70
N ALA A 212 6.86 15.22 -32.04
CA ALA A 212 5.58 15.49 -32.68
C ALA A 212 5.75 16.51 -33.81
N ALA A 213 4.86 16.47 -34.81
CA ALA A 213 4.92 17.38 -35.96
C ALA A 213 5.05 18.84 -35.50
N THR A 214 5.94 19.61 -36.15
CA THR A 214 6.30 21.00 -35.82
C THR A 214 7.08 21.22 -34.52
N TRP A 215 7.43 20.16 -33.79
CA TRP A 215 8.44 20.21 -32.74
C TRP A 215 9.79 19.76 -33.27
N TYR A 216 10.87 20.33 -32.73
CA TYR A 216 12.22 20.00 -33.15
C TYR A 216 13.20 20.06 -31.98
N ASN A 217 14.25 19.23 -32.07
CA ASN A 217 15.34 19.26 -31.12
C ASN A 217 16.13 20.58 -31.27
N SER A 218 16.27 21.30 -30.17
CA SER A 218 17.03 22.54 -30.05
C SER A 218 17.90 22.52 -28.79
N SER A 219 18.23 21.32 -28.32
CA SER A 219 19.02 21.04 -27.12
C SER A 219 20.42 21.64 -27.21
N PHE A 220 21.06 21.84 -26.06
CA PHE A 220 22.38 22.45 -25.98
C PHE A 220 23.17 21.91 -24.79
N GLY A 221 24.49 22.11 -24.82
CA GLY A 221 25.39 21.69 -23.74
C GLY A 221 25.47 20.18 -23.59
N GLY A 222 25.66 19.44 -24.68
CA GLY A 222 25.77 17.98 -24.67
C GLY A 222 25.52 17.35 -26.03
N THR A 223 25.42 16.03 -26.04
CA THR A 223 25.02 15.22 -27.21
C THR A 223 23.63 14.63 -26.97
N PHE A 224 22.80 14.60 -28.01
CA PHE A 224 21.39 14.20 -27.92
C PHE A 224 21.04 13.26 -29.07
N VAL A 225 20.69 12.02 -28.73
CA VAL A 225 20.30 10.97 -29.69
C VAL A 225 18.81 10.70 -29.47
N LEU A 226 17.98 11.03 -30.47
CA LEU A 226 16.51 11.00 -30.35
C LEU A 226 15.89 9.63 -30.65
N ASN A 227 16.69 8.69 -31.12
CA ASN A 227 16.27 7.35 -31.54
C ASN A 227 17.05 6.27 -30.78
N ASN A 228 17.20 6.45 -29.47
CA ASN A 228 17.94 5.53 -28.63
C ASN A 228 17.08 4.29 -28.35
N ALA A 229 17.58 3.11 -28.71
CA ALA A 229 16.84 1.85 -28.60
C ALA A 229 16.88 1.19 -27.21
N THR A 230 17.73 1.66 -26.28
CA THR A 230 17.78 1.13 -24.90
C THR A 230 18.48 2.08 -23.92
N PRO A 231 17.93 2.29 -22.71
CA PRO A 231 16.59 1.90 -22.26
C PRO A 231 15.49 2.69 -22.98
N VAL A 232 14.28 2.13 -23.04
CA VAL A 232 13.07 2.72 -23.64
C VAL A 232 11.93 2.61 -22.63
N ARG A 233 11.09 3.64 -22.50
CA ARG A 233 9.95 3.65 -21.57
C ARG A 233 8.72 3.02 -22.22
N SER A 234 8.45 3.44 -23.44
CA SER A 234 7.32 3.06 -24.28
C SER A 234 7.81 2.89 -25.71
N GLY A 235 7.23 1.94 -26.44
CA GLY A 235 7.60 1.70 -27.84
C GLY A 235 9.02 1.18 -28.04
N SER A 236 9.79 1.82 -28.93
CA SER A 236 11.11 1.41 -29.42
C SER A 236 12.20 2.48 -29.25
N ASN A 237 11.88 3.75 -29.00
CA ASN A 237 12.87 4.83 -28.99
C ASN A 237 12.67 5.81 -27.83
N SER A 238 13.76 6.07 -27.11
CA SER A 238 13.87 7.18 -26.16
C SER A 238 14.87 8.24 -26.63
N VAL A 239 14.97 9.35 -25.90
CA VAL A 239 16.04 10.34 -26.08
C VAL A 239 17.19 10.07 -25.12
N LYS A 240 18.35 9.65 -25.65
CA LYS A 240 19.59 9.62 -24.87
C LYS A 240 20.23 11.01 -24.84
N CYS A 241 20.43 11.52 -23.63
CA CYS A 241 21.05 12.82 -23.37
C CYS A 241 22.38 12.61 -22.64
N THR A 242 23.49 13.02 -23.26
CA THR A 242 24.80 13.14 -22.61
C THR A 242 25.04 14.62 -22.30
N TRP A 243 24.58 15.07 -21.13
CA TRP A 243 24.70 16.46 -20.70
C TRP A 243 26.10 16.79 -20.22
N ASN A 244 26.60 17.96 -20.62
CA ASN A 244 27.65 18.68 -19.90
C ASN A 244 27.05 19.34 -18.65
N ALA A 245 27.90 19.95 -17.81
CA ALA A 245 27.41 20.84 -16.75
C ALA A 245 26.48 21.91 -17.35
N TRP A 246 25.27 22.02 -16.82
CA TRP A 246 24.20 22.93 -17.27
C TRP A 246 23.64 22.66 -18.66
N GLY A 247 23.94 21.49 -19.25
CA GLY A 247 23.33 21.01 -20.48
C GLY A 247 21.82 20.81 -20.34
N ALA A 248 21.09 20.94 -21.44
CA ALA A 248 19.64 20.77 -21.42
C ALA A 248 19.12 20.07 -22.67
N PHE A 249 18.25 19.09 -22.44
CA PHE A 249 17.32 18.68 -23.48
C PHE A 249 16.30 19.82 -23.66
N ARG A 250 16.20 20.34 -24.88
CA ARG A 250 15.22 21.36 -25.25
C ARG A 250 14.53 20.97 -26.54
N ILE A 251 13.23 20.78 -26.45
CA ILE A 251 12.36 20.59 -27.61
C ILE A 251 11.59 21.88 -27.85
N SER A 252 11.72 22.45 -29.05
CA SER A 252 11.13 23.74 -29.42
C SER A 252 10.00 23.57 -30.42
N LYS A 253 9.04 24.49 -30.38
CA LYS A 253 7.85 24.52 -31.23
C LYS A 253 8.03 25.54 -32.34
N ASN A 254 7.92 25.11 -33.61
CA ASN A 254 7.80 26.02 -34.74
C ASN A 254 6.51 26.83 -34.63
N ALA A 255 6.52 28.07 -35.15
CA ALA A 255 5.33 28.90 -35.19
C ALA A 255 4.14 28.17 -35.86
N PRO A 256 2.90 28.33 -35.34
CA PRO A 256 2.54 29.11 -34.16
C PRO A 256 2.92 28.39 -32.85
N THR A 257 3.09 29.17 -31.78
CA THR A 257 3.27 28.65 -30.43
C THR A 257 2.06 27.82 -30.00
N LEU A 258 2.27 26.80 -29.16
CA LEU A 258 1.17 25.98 -28.65
C LEU A 258 0.43 26.72 -27.53
N SER A 259 -0.88 26.88 -27.59
CA SER A 259 -1.68 27.38 -26.47
C SER A 259 -1.67 26.37 -25.31
N THR A 260 -1.54 26.83 -24.07
CA THR A 260 -1.67 25.97 -22.88
C THR A 260 -3.10 25.84 -22.37
N ALA A 261 -4.05 26.56 -22.97
CA ALA A 261 -5.45 26.46 -22.61
C ALA A 261 -5.97 25.02 -22.81
N GLY A 262 -6.59 24.45 -21.79
CA GLY A 262 -7.06 23.06 -21.78
C GLY A 262 -6.05 22.04 -21.25
N TYR A 263 -4.84 22.48 -20.87
CA TYR A 263 -3.82 21.65 -20.24
C TYR A 263 -3.48 22.21 -18.85
N THR A 264 -3.05 21.32 -17.96
CA THR A 264 -2.69 21.62 -16.57
C THR A 264 -1.19 21.61 -16.31
N GLY A 265 -0.40 20.87 -17.12
CA GLY A 265 1.06 20.83 -16.94
C GLY A 265 1.82 20.04 -18.00
N ILE A 266 3.09 19.77 -17.70
CA ILE A 266 4.02 18.96 -18.50
C ILE A 266 4.27 17.63 -17.80
N LYS A 267 4.22 16.54 -18.56
CA LYS A 267 4.57 15.19 -18.14
C LYS A 267 5.73 14.64 -18.96
N PHE A 268 6.59 13.87 -18.31
CA PHE A 268 7.69 13.17 -18.96
C PHE A 268 8.22 12.04 -18.09
N SER A 269 8.92 11.10 -18.72
CA SER A 269 9.64 10.02 -18.06
C SER A 269 11.15 10.25 -18.17
N ILE A 270 11.88 9.93 -17.11
CA ILE A 270 13.34 10.01 -17.07
C ILE A 270 13.95 8.75 -16.48
N TYR A 271 14.98 8.21 -17.13
CA TYR A 271 15.82 7.14 -16.61
C TYR A 271 17.22 7.67 -16.34
N VAL A 272 17.77 7.33 -15.19
CA VAL A 272 19.10 7.76 -14.74
C VAL A 272 19.82 6.62 -14.02
N GLY A 273 21.15 6.58 -14.12
CA GLY A 273 21.97 5.65 -13.34
C GLY A 273 22.24 6.12 -11.91
N GLN A 274 22.71 5.22 -11.04
CA GLN A 274 22.99 5.45 -9.60
C GLN A 274 23.72 6.76 -9.26
N ASN A 275 24.69 7.19 -10.09
CA ASN A 275 25.46 8.41 -9.89
C ASN A 275 24.62 9.71 -9.95
N SER A 276 23.34 9.60 -10.37
CA SER A 276 22.39 10.72 -10.42
C SER A 276 21.57 10.89 -9.14
N ILE A 277 21.59 9.95 -8.19
CA ILE A 277 20.85 10.09 -6.92
C ILE A 277 21.33 11.34 -6.16
N GLY A 278 20.38 12.12 -5.64
CA GLY A 278 20.61 13.40 -4.96
C GLY A 278 20.95 14.56 -5.90
N LYS A 279 21.13 14.31 -7.20
CA LYS A 279 21.34 15.35 -8.19
C LYS A 279 20.00 15.93 -8.65
N LYS A 280 20.06 17.11 -9.25
CA LYS A 280 18.90 17.91 -9.63
C LYS A 280 18.74 18.03 -11.14
N VAL A 281 17.49 18.10 -11.55
CA VAL A 281 17.04 18.42 -12.91
C VAL A 281 16.06 19.58 -12.81
N LYS A 282 16.23 20.61 -13.64
CA LYS A 282 15.30 21.74 -13.68
C LYS A 282 14.44 21.65 -14.93
N VAL A 283 13.13 21.74 -14.76
CA VAL A 283 12.17 21.78 -15.85
C VAL A 283 11.63 23.19 -15.98
N SER A 284 11.60 23.72 -17.20
CA SER A 284 11.04 25.04 -17.48
C SER A 284 10.32 25.04 -18.83
N ALA A 285 9.46 26.03 -19.01
CA ALA A 285 8.63 26.21 -20.20
C ALA A 285 8.88 27.59 -20.81
N SER A 286 8.84 27.65 -22.14
CA SER A 286 8.94 28.89 -22.92
C SER A 286 10.15 29.77 -22.59
N GLY A 287 11.28 29.15 -22.27
CA GLY A 287 12.53 29.84 -21.92
C GLY A 287 12.54 30.55 -20.56
N ASN A 288 11.46 30.46 -19.75
CA ASN A 288 11.43 31.04 -18.42
C ASN A 288 12.12 30.13 -17.40
N GLU A 289 13.45 30.09 -17.45
CA GLU A 289 14.25 29.27 -16.54
C GLU A 289 14.18 29.74 -15.08
N THR A 290 13.84 31.01 -14.81
CA THR A 290 13.69 31.54 -13.44
C THR A 290 12.53 30.87 -12.73
N ALA A 291 11.38 30.76 -13.40
CA ALA A 291 10.17 30.12 -12.89
C ALA A 291 10.18 28.59 -13.01
N GLY A 292 11.29 27.96 -13.42
CA GLY A 292 11.36 26.52 -13.60
C GLY A 292 11.30 25.73 -12.29
N TYR A 293 10.71 24.53 -12.34
CA TYR A 293 10.60 23.61 -11.24
C TYR A 293 11.85 22.74 -11.11
N THR A 294 12.39 22.60 -9.90
CA THR A 294 13.60 21.80 -9.65
C THR A 294 13.24 20.47 -9.01
N LEU A 295 13.53 19.39 -9.72
CA LEU A 295 13.40 18.02 -9.25
C LEU A 295 14.71 17.57 -8.59
N THR A 296 14.60 16.77 -7.54
CA THR A 296 15.72 16.00 -7.00
C THR A 296 15.50 14.53 -7.37
N ILE A 297 16.49 13.91 -7.99
CA ILE A 297 16.49 12.49 -8.28
C ILE A 297 16.65 11.73 -6.97
N ASN A 298 15.63 10.97 -6.60
CA ASN A 298 15.59 10.16 -5.38
C ASN A 298 15.87 8.68 -5.63
N GLU A 299 15.70 8.22 -6.86
CA GLU A 299 15.85 6.82 -7.26
C GLU A 299 16.56 6.73 -8.61
N ALA A 300 17.09 5.55 -8.95
CA ALA A 300 17.85 5.30 -10.17
C ALA A 300 17.63 3.87 -10.69
N ASP A 301 18.17 3.59 -11.86
CA ASP A 301 18.09 2.33 -12.59
C ASP A 301 16.67 1.86 -12.92
N LYS A 302 15.72 2.79 -12.92
CA LYS A 302 14.33 2.63 -13.34
C LYS A 302 13.81 3.92 -13.96
N TRP A 303 12.73 3.80 -14.72
CA TRP A 303 12.00 4.97 -15.20
C TRP A 303 11.28 5.67 -14.06
N LEU A 304 11.40 7.00 -14.03
CA LEU A 304 10.71 7.89 -13.11
C LEU A 304 9.78 8.78 -13.91
N ASP A 305 8.49 8.79 -13.56
CA ASP A 305 7.47 9.56 -14.26
C ASP A 305 7.14 10.82 -13.46
N PHE A 306 7.18 11.99 -14.12
CA PHE A 306 6.95 13.28 -13.50
C PHE A 306 5.76 14.00 -14.13
N GLN A 307 4.97 14.67 -13.29
CA GLN A 307 3.90 15.59 -13.69
C GLN A 307 4.14 16.93 -13.00
N ILE A 308 4.35 17.98 -13.79
CA ILE A 308 4.68 19.31 -13.28
C ILE A 308 3.59 20.28 -13.73
N PRO A 309 2.75 20.77 -12.79
CA PRO A 309 1.71 21.75 -13.10
C PRO A 309 2.31 23.04 -13.66
N PHE A 310 1.59 23.72 -14.56
CA PHE A 310 2.01 25.02 -15.09
C PHE A 310 2.15 26.11 -14.03
N THR A 311 1.44 25.98 -12.91
CA THR A 311 1.62 26.84 -11.72
C THR A 311 3.05 26.81 -11.19
N ASN A 312 3.75 25.70 -11.39
CA ASN A 312 5.15 25.52 -10.98
C ASN A 312 6.14 25.93 -12.08
N LEU A 313 5.63 26.36 -13.24
CA LEU A 313 6.40 26.75 -14.44
C LEU A 313 6.12 28.19 -14.87
N GLY A 314 5.54 29.00 -13.98
CA GLY A 314 5.23 30.42 -14.23
C GLY A 314 3.95 30.67 -15.03
N ASN A 315 3.03 29.69 -15.12
CA ASN A 315 1.75 29.77 -15.83
C ASN A 315 1.87 30.30 -17.27
N PRO A 316 2.68 29.67 -18.14
CA PRO A 316 2.83 30.13 -19.51
C PRO A 316 1.48 30.02 -20.23
N ALA A 317 1.04 31.10 -20.90
CA ALA A 317 -0.16 31.07 -21.76
C ALA A 317 0.08 30.30 -23.07
N THR A 318 1.34 30.21 -23.49
CA THR A 318 1.76 29.49 -24.69
C THR A 318 3.12 28.81 -24.46
N LEU A 319 3.34 27.68 -25.14
CA LEU A 319 4.62 26.98 -25.20
C LEU A 319 5.37 27.30 -26.49
N THR A 320 6.61 27.79 -26.33
CA THR A 320 7.62 27.88 -27.40
C THR A 320 8.66 26.77 -27.28
N ASN A 321 8.87 26.24 -26.07
CA ASN A 321 9.74 25.11 -25.79
C ASN A 321 9.43 24.46 -24.44
N ILE A 322 9.91 23.23 -24.29
CA ILE A 322 10.05 22.53 -23.02
C ILE A 322 11.54 22.28 -22.81
N ILE A 323 12.05 22.63 -21.63
CA ILE A 323 13.46 22.51 -21.27
C ILE A 323 13.58 21.60 -20.04
N ILE A 324 14.36 20.53 -20.16
CA ILE A 324 14.75 19.62 -19.08
C ILE A 324 16.28 19.70 -18.95
N LYS A 325 16.75 20.30 -17.86
CA LYS A 325 18.13 20.79 -17.72
C LYS A 325 18.88 20.12 -16.57
N GLU A 326 20.14 19.78 -16.80
CA GLU A 326 21.11 19.44 -15.76
C GLU A 326 21.26 20.61 -14.78
N PHE A 327 20.94 20.39 -13.50
CA PHE A 327 20.88 21.49 -12.52
C PHE A 327 21.70 21.20 -11.26
N SER A 328 22.84 20.54 -11.42
CA SER A 328 23.82 20.30 -10.35
C SER A 328 25.25 20.66 -10.74
N GLY A 329 25.45 21.22 -11.95
CA GLY A 329 26.76 21.62 -12.45
C GLY A 329 27.66 20.41 -12.76
N ALA A 330 27.08 19.24 -13.02
CA ALA A 330 27.82 18.01 -13.25
C ALA A 330 27.34 17.29 -14.51
N ALA A 331 28.29 16.95 -15.39
CA ALA A 331 28.01 16.16 -16.57
C ALA A 331 27.41 14.79 -16.20
N ARG A 332 26.44 14.33 -16.98
CA ARG A 332 25.77 13.04 -16.74
C ARG A 332 25.02 12.56 -17.98
N GLU A 333 24.76 11.26 -17.98
CA GLU A 333 23.88 10.63 -18.94
C GLU A 333 22.50 10.43 -18.34
N VAL A 334 21.46 10.81 -19.07
CA VAL A 334 20.05 10.54 -18.76
C VAL A 334 19.32 10.11 -20.02
N TYR A 335 18.19 9.43 -19.86
CA TYR A 335 17.29 9.09 -20.95
C TYR A 335 15.93 9.72 -20.67
N LEU A 336 15.30 10.31 -21.69
CA LEU A 336 14.00 10.95 -21.59
C LEU A 336 13.04 10.27 -22.55
N ASP A 337 11.79 10.15 -22.13
CA ASP A 337 10.74 9.52 -22.94
C ASP A 337 9.36 10.07 -22.56
N ASP A 338 8.33 9.73 -23.33
CA ASP A 338 6.92 10.07 -23.11
C ASP A 338 6.68 11.54 -22.68
N ILE A 339 7.19 12.50 -23.46
CA ILE A 339 7.10 13.92 -23.13
C ILE A 339 5.80 14.49 -23.70
N GLY A 340 4.96 15.07 -22.85
CA GLY A 340 3.69 15.64 -23.29
C GLY A 340 3.04 16.58 -22.29
N LEU A 341 1.79 16.94 -22.56
CA LEU A 341 0.94 17.75 -21.70
C LEU A 341 -0.22 16.92 -21.17
N TYR A 342 -0.68 17.29 -19.99
CA TYR A 342 -1.83 16.70 -19.31
C TYR A 342 -2.71 17.78 -18.70
#